data_AF-A0AAF0ELC0-F1
#
_entry.id   AF-A0AAF0ELC0-F1
#
_cell.length_a   1.000
_cell.length_b   1.000
_cell.length_c   1.000
_cell.angle_alpha   90.00
_cell.angle_beta   90.00
_cell.angle_gamma   90.00
#
_symmetry.space_group_name_H-M   'P 1'
#
loop_
_entity.id
_entity.type
_entity.pdbx_description
1 polymer ?
#
loop_
_entity_poly.entity_id
_entity_poly.type
_entity_poly.pdbx_seq_one_letter_code
_entity_poly.pdbx_strand_id
1 'polypeptide(L)'
;MASMMTAIKAGMKLPWTLQDESWQLLYRTTYTSDNEPATTVLIPHNAQAAKLVLYAEYQDSNGLKCMPSYSYRAGAQADFAETMNIATVLVFLQEGYVVTIPDKQGCRNAFAAGHVEGRHTLDGIRATLSFGPLNFSKDTRVAGWGYSGGGIQSGWAASLKKTYAPELNMVGWYAGGTPSNLTNLIMKVNKNFFSGFLISGLNGIGLAYPSVNRTLEMIGTDKLKESVNDADRLCLLEMQVKYPYLDLLSTDYTSVGEHLLEMEPVKSVLSRQVMGAYEEETPDTPMLMAHGVGDEIAPYDSFLAMGESGDSYTRFFIEDYKGYLLYHLPKTDREWFLWEVDWIDRESEKETILFKDGDTYWSVDQFGHMYLIEYLVMFFVDKSIDEMEMRNKHNLFIRKGADLESDWYSTPPKPNPNNPWIKPKTEWECLVIWSLVYALIVKIQNIVYLYQIHLANDRDSEKEEILFQDVDCYWLLDWKGNLDIDALVKFFIDKSIDEKELLKF
;
A
#
# COMPACT_ATOMS: atom_id res chain seq x y z
N MET A 1 -14.95 19.99 -16.00
CA MET A 1 -13.50 20.21 -15.97
C MET A 1 -13.11 20.51 -14.55
N ALA A 2 -12.32 19.63 -13.93
CA ALA A 2 -11.68 19.92 -12.65
C ALA A 2 -10.70 21.07 -12.83
N SER A 3 -10.68 22.00 -11.88
CA SER A 3 -9.74 23.11 -11.85
C SER A 3 -9.24 23.25 -10.42
N MET A 4 -7.92 23.32 -10.26
CA MET A 4 -7.31 23.73 -8.99
C MET A 4 -7.89 25.11 -8.62
N MET A 5 -8.43 25.22 -7.40
CA MET A 5 -9.11 26.41 -6.90
C MET A 5 -8.15 27.28 -6.10
N THR A 6 -7.36 26.67 -5.23
CA THR A 6 -6.40 27.37 -4.38
C THR A 6 -5.22 26.46 -4.03
N ALA A 7 -4.08 27.07 -3.71
CA ALA A 7 -2.87 26.38 -3.28
C ALA A 7 -2.31 27.04 -2.02
N ILE A 8 -1.90 26.24 -1.04
CA ILE A 8 -1.27 26.72 0.19
C ILE A 8 0.04 25.98 0.40
N LYS A 9 1.14 26.73 0.62
CA LYS A 9 2.41 26.13 1.05
C LYS A 9 2.23 25.66 2.49
N ALA A 10 2.48 24.39 2.75
CA ALA A 10 2.20 23.79 4.04
C ALA A 10 3.47 23.14 4.60
N GLY A 11 3.74 23.28 5.89
CA GLY A 11 4.81 22.54 6.56
C GLY A 11 4.37 21.10 6.78
N MET A 12 5.20 20.13 6.40
CA MET A 12 4.92 18.70 6.57
C MET A 12 5.81 18.11 7.66
N LYS A 13 5.37 17.02 8.29
CA LYS A 13 6.13 16.32 9.35
C LYS A 13 7.24 15.40 8.80
N LEU A 14 7.60 15.55 7.53
CA LEU A 14 8.64 14.78 6.87
C LEU A 14 10.03 15.29 7.28
N PRO A 15 11.07 14.44 7.23
CA PRO A 15 12.45 14.87 7.42
C PRO A 15 12.79 16.00 6.43
N TRP A 16 13.13 17.17 6.95
CA TRP A 16 13.56 18.34 6.16
C TRP A 16 14.72 18.05 5.21
N THR A 17 15.50 17.00 5.48
CA THR A 17 16.62 16.56 4.65
C THR A 17 16.22 15.93 3.33
N LEU A 18 14.98 15.45 3.19
CA LEU A 18 14.49 14.78 1.98
C LEU A 18 13.50 15.63 1.19
N GLN A 19 12.86 16.60 1.83
CA GLN A 19 11.80 17.40 1.24
C GLN A 19 12.19 18.88 1.15
N ASP A 20 12.04 19.45 -0.04
CA ASP A 20 12.27 20.87 -0.30
C ASP A 20 11.01 21.69 -0.05
N GLU A 21 9.90 21.26 -0.66
CA GLU A 21 8.63 21.98 -0.59
C GLU A 21 7.42 21.05 -0.45
N SER A 22 6.34 21.60 0.10
CA SER A 22 5.03 20.95 0.13
C SER A 22 3.90 21.93 -0.09
N TRP A 23 2.88 21.43 -0.76
CA TRP A 23 1.70 22.20 -1.11
C TRP A 23 0.44 21.39 -0.80
N GLN A 24 -0.62 22.11 -0.47
CA GLN A 24 -1.97 21.58 -0.46
C GLN A 24 -2.78 22.29 -1.52
N LEU A 25 -3.34 21.53 -2.44
CA LEU A 25 -4.10 22.04 -3.57
C LEU A 25 -5.57 21.68 -3.36
N LEU A 26 -6.42 22.68 -3.22
CA LEU A 26 -7.87 22.49 -3.21
C LEU A 26 -8.34 22.38 -4.67
N TYR A 27 -9.11 21.35 -4.99
CA TYR A 27 -9.59 21.14 -6.35
C TYR A 27 -11.06 20.72 -6.38
N ARG A 28 -11.74 21.07 -7.47
CA ARG A 28 -13.13 20.63 -7.71
C ARG A 28 -13.15 19.23 -8.29
N THR A 29 -14.05 18.40 -7.78
CA THR A 29 -14.39 17.07 -8.33
C THR A 29 -15.89 16.81 -8.20
N THR A 30 -16.40 15.79 -8.89
CA THR A 30 -17.84 15.51 -8.95
C THR A 30 -18.14 14.02 -9.12
N TYR A 31 -19.04 13.49 -8.29
CA TYR A 31 -19.69 12.19 -8.53
C TYR A 31 -21.18 12.22 -8.13
N THR A 32 -21.53 11.73 -6.94
CA THR A 32 -22.91 11.79 -6.40
C THR A 32 -23.30 13.19 -5.94
N SER A 33 -22.32 14.04 -5.64
CA SER A 33 -22.47 15.48 -5.43
C SER A 33 -21.20 16.21 -5.84
N ASP A 34 -21.28 17.53 -5.94
CA ASP A 34 -20.09 18.39 -6.00
C ASP A 34 -19.25 18.22 -4.72
N ASN A 35 -17.93 18.24 -4.87
CA ASN A 35 -16.98 18.12 -3.77
C ASN A 35 -15.72 18.96 -4.06
N GLU A 36 -15.05 19.41 -2.99
CA GLU A 36 -13.86 20.26 -3.06
C GLU A 36 -12.74 19.70 -2.16
N PRO A 37 -12.25 18.48 -2.41
CA PRO A 37 -11.15 17.88 -1.64
C PRO A 37 -9.81 18.63 -1.83
N ALA A 38 -8.85 18.29 -0.97
CA ALA A 38 -7.46 18.69 -1.14
C ALA A 38 -6.60 17.53 -1.67
N THR A 39 -5.46 17.86 -2.28
CA THR A 39 -4.35 16.92 -2.50
C THR A 39 -3.08 17.51 -1.92
N THR A 40 -2.32 16.68 -1.19
CA THR A 40 -1.01 17.04 -0.68
C THR A 40 0.05 16.71 -1.72
N VAL A 41 0.87 17.68 -2.08
CA VAL A 41 1.99 17.52 -3.02
C VAL A 41 3.30 17.69 -2.27
N LEU A 42 4.18 16.72 -2.41
CA LEU A 42 5.49 16.66 -1.76
C LEU A 42 6.58 16.71 -2.82
N ILE A 43 7.49 17.67 -2.69
CA ILE A 43 8.56 17.93 -3.65
C ILE A 43 9.90 17.66 -2.94
N PRO A 44 10.67 16.66 -3.39
CA PRO A 44 11.97 16.36 -2.78
C PRO A 44 13.07 17.32 -3.26
N HIS A 45 14.16 17.45 -2.50
CA HIS A 45 15.32 18.30 -2.87
C HIS A 45 16.00 17.87 -4.18
N ASN A 46 15.98 16.57 -4.46
CA ASN A 46 16.51 15.97 -5.68
C ASN A 46 15.42 15.73 -6.74
N ALA A 47 14.36 16.54 -6.76
CA ALA A 47 13.23 16.37 -7.68
C ALA A 47 13.68 16.19 -9.14
N GLN A 48 13.30 15.06 -9.71
CA GLN A 48 13.51 14.76 -11.12
C GLN A 48 12.44 15.46 -11.97
N ALA A 49 12.82 15.95 -13.15
CA ALA A 49 11.88 16.61 -14.05
C ALA A 49 10.79 15.64 -14.54
N ALA A 50 9.54 16.10 -14.52
CA ALA A 50 8.39 15.45 -15.18
C ALA A 50 8.09 13.99 -14.76
N LYS A 51 8.35 13.65 -13.49
CA LYS A 51 7.99 12.34 -12.91
C LYS A 51 7.10 12.53 -11.69
N LEU A 52 5.85 12.07 -11.77
CA LEU A 52 4.86 12.18 -10.70
C LEU A 52 4.45 10.79 -10.22
N VAL A 53 4.46 10.58 -8.92
CA VAL A 53 3.88 9.40 -8.27
C VAL A 53 2.60 9.82 -7.57
N LEU A 54 1.50 9.17 -7.89
CA LEU A 54 0.33 9.14 -7.03
C LEU A 54 0.59 8.12 -5.92
N TYR A 55 0.58 8.58 -4.68
CA TYR A 55 0.55 7.69 -3.53
C TYR A 55 -0.87 7.60 -3.01
N ALA A 56 -1.46 6.42 -3.14
CA ALA A 56 -2.79 6.11 -2.67
C ALA A 56 -2.75 5.58 -1.23
N GLU A 57 -3.09 6.46 -0.30
CA GLU A 57 -3.02 6.21 1.14
C GLU A 57 -4.16 5.31 1.64
N TYR A 58 -3.89 4.43 2.61
CA TYR A 58 -4.93 3.67 3.34
C TYR A 58 -5.47 4.43 4.58
N GLN A 59 -6.16 5.56 4.37
CA GLN A 59 -6.79 6.32 5.46
C GLN A 59 -7.77 5.48 6.32
N ASP A 60 -8.56 4.63 5.64
CA ASP A 60 -9.50 3.62 6.16
C ASP A 60 -10.34 4.00 7.39
N SER A 61 -10.73 5.27 7.44
CA SER A 61 -11.47 5.89 8.55
C SER A 61 -12.17 7.17 8.07
N ASN A 62 -13.17 7.64 8.82
CA ASN A 62 -13.93 8.85 8.47
C ASN A 62 -13.53 10.11 9.27
N GLY A 63 -12.59 9.99 10.20
CA GLY A 63 -12.16 11.11 11.04
C GLY A 63 -11.45 12.21 10.25
N LEU A 64 -11.84 13.47 10.46
CA LEU A 64 -11.22 14.64 9.80
C LEU A 64 -9.71 14.76 10.09
N LYS A 65 -9.26 14.33 11.27
CA LYS A 65 -7.83 14.32 11.65
C LYS A 65 -7.00 13.27 10.91
N CYS A 66 -7.67 12.31 10.27
CA CYS A 66 -7.07 11.16 9.58
C CYS A 66 -6.93 11.41 8.08
N MET A 67 -7.45 12.52 7.57
CA MET A 67 -7.33 12.88 6.16
C MET A 67 -5.85 13.10 5.80
N PRO A 68 -5.36 12.63 4.64
CA PRO A 68 -3.97 12.84 4.21
C PRO A 68 -3.52 14.31 4.32
N SER A 69 -4.37 15.25 3.87
CA SER A 69 -4.10 16.69 3.99
C SER A 69 -4.01 17.19 5.44
N TYR A 70 -4.68 16.55 6.39
CA TYR A 70 -4.52 16.92 7.80
C TYR A 70 -3.30 16.24 8.42
N SER A 71 -3.19 14.93 8.21
CA SER A 71 -2.28 14.04 8.91
C SER A 71 -0.82 14.33 8.54
N TYR A 72 -0.51 14.69 7.29
CA TYR A 72 0.86 14.98 6.84
C TYR A 72 1.45 16.29 7.39
N ARG A 73 0.64 17.18 7.98
CA ARG A 73 1.11 18.50 8.45
C ARG A 73 2.09 18.39 9.61
N ALA A 74 3.03 19.32 9.67
CA ALA A 74 3.95 19.46 10.80
C ALA A 74 3.18 19.64 12.11
N GLY A 75 3.52 18.84 13.12
CA GLY A 75 2.86 18.86 14.43
C GLY A 75 1.52 18.10 14.51
N ALA A 76 1.03 17.53 13.41
CA ALA A 76 -0.08 16.60 13.46
C ALA A 76 0.35 15.31 14.18
N GLN A 77 -0.53 14.76 15.02
CA GLN A 77 -0.29 13.45 15.64
C GLN A 77 -0.41 12.39 14.55
N ALA A 78 0.65 11.62 14.35
CA ALA A 78 0.61 10.45 13.49
C ALA A 78 0.02 9.28 14.27
N ASP A 79 -0.99 8.62 13.69
CA ASP A 79 -1.36 7.29 14.14
C ASP A 79 -0.44 6.23 13.49
N PHE A 80 -0.69 4.95 13.77
CA PHE A 80 0.12 3.87 13.23
C PHE A 80 0.04 3.79 11.69
N ALA A 81 -1.16 3.91 11.13
CA ALA A 81 -1.39 3.79 9.69
C ALA A 81 -0.64 4.90 8.94
N GLU A 82 -0.80 6.13 9.41
CA GLU A 82 -0.13 7.31 8.91
C GLU A 82 1.39 7.20 8.97
N THR A 83 1.93 6.65 10.06
CA THR A 83 3.39 6.44 10.20
C THR A 83 3.93 5.50 9.13
N MET A 84 3.20 4.43 8.84
CA MET A 84 3.55 3.49 7.78
C MET A 84 3.38 4.13 6.39
N ASN A 85 2.33 4.94 6.18
CA ASN A 85 2.13 5.66 4.91
C ASN A 85 3.31 6.60 4.60
N ILE A 86 3.75 7.36 5.59
CA ILE A 86 4.93 8.23 5.48
C ILE A 86 6.18 7.43 5.13
N ALA A 87 6.39 6.28 5.78
CA ALA A 87 7.56 5.45 5.52
C ALA A 87 7.64 5.01 4.05
N THR A 88 6.51 4.67 3.43
CA THR A 88 6.48 4.34 1.99
C THR A 88 6.67 5.57 1.11
N VAL A 89 6.01 6.69 1.43
CA VAL A 89 6.17 7.96 0.69
C VAL A 89 7.63 8.41 0.65
N LEU A 90 8.37 8.20 1.74
CA LEU A 90 9.79 8.55 1.84
C LEU A 90 10.65 7.82 0.80
N VAL A 91 10.29 6.61 0.39
CA VAL A 91 11.03 5.86 -0.63
C VAL A 91 10.96 6.57 -1.99
N PHE A 92 9.77 7.05 -2.38
CA PHE A 92 9.60 7.83 -3.61
C PHE A 92 10.32 9.17 -3.56
N LEU A 93 10.27 9.86 -2.43
CA LEU A 93 10.96 11.14 -2.26
C LEU A 93 12.48 10.98 -2.32
N GLN A 94 13.04 9.91 -1.76
CA GLN A 94 14.47 9.60 -1.83
C GLN A 94 14.96 9.41 -3.26
N GLU A 95 14.15 8.76 -4.10
CA GLU A 95 14.45 8.57 -5.51
C GLU A 95 14.12 9.82 -6.36
N GLY A 96 13.70 10.92 -5.75
CA GLY A 96 13.49 12.21 -6.41
C GLY A 96 12.16 12.33 -7.14
N TYR A 97 11.18 11.48 -6.85
CA TYR A 97 9.83 11.62 -7.41
C TYR A 97 9.04 12.69 -6.67
N VAL A 98 8.32 13.53 -7.42
CA VAL A 98 7.26 14.35 -6.82
C VAL A 98 6.10 13.41 -6.47
N VAL A 99 5.58 13.53 -5.26
CA VAL A 99 4.48 12.67 -4.78
C VAL A 99 3.21 13.50 -4.60
N THR A 100 2.09 13.02 -5.13
CA THR A 100 0.75 13.56 -4.90
C THR A 100 -0.08 12.58 -4.08
N ILE A 101 -0.76 13.09 -3.05
CA ILE A 101 -1.55 12.32 -2.08
C ILE A 101 -2.93 12.97 -1.96
N PRO A 102 -3.89 12.56 -2.81
CA PRO A 102 -5.25 13.10 -2.77
C PRO A 102 -6.02 12.64 -1.53
N ASP A 103 -6.83 13.53 -0.95
CA ASP A 103 -7.87 13.17 0.02
C ASP A 103 -8.99 12.41 -0.70
N LYS A 104 -8.76 11.12 -0.98
CA LYS A 104 -9.60 10.27 -1.84
C LYS A 104 -11.07 10.25 -1.41
N GLN A 105 -11.32 10.31 -0.10
CA GLN A 105 -12.65 10.23 0.47
C GLN A 105 -13.42 11.57 0.41
N GLY A 106 -12.70 12.64 0.04
CA GLY A 106 -13.15 14.02 -0.05
C GLY A 106 -13.64 14.63 1.27
N CYS A 107 -14.27 15.81 1.21
CA CYS A 107 -14.65 16.56 2.41
C CYS A 107 -15.68 15.86 3.31
N ARG A 108 -16.33 14.80 2.80
CA ARG A 108 -17.27 13.98 3.55
C ARG A 108 -16.63 12.74 4.16
N ASN A 109 -15.34 12.49 3.91
CA ASN A 109 -14.67 11.25 4.31
C ASN A 109 -15.47 9.99 3.98
N ALA A 110 -15.93 9.90 2.72
CA ALA A 110 -16.70 8.76 2.23
C ALA A 110 -15.81 7.52 1.96
N PHE A 111 -15.23 6.94 3.03
CA PHE A 111 -14.43 5.71 2.95
C PHE A 111 -15.17 4.57 2.24
N ALA A 112 -14.42 3.80 1.44
CA ALA A 112 -14.84 2.61 0.70
C ALA A 112 -15.75 2.89 -0.50
N ALA A 113 -16.16 4.14 -0.72
CA ALA A 113 -16.92 4.53 -1.91
C ALA A 113 -16.01 4.62 -3.14
N GLY A 114 -15.74 3.49 -3.77
CA GLY A 114 -14.78 3.34 -4.86
C GLY A 114 -14.89 4.35 -6.00
N HIS A 115 -16.10 4.55 -6.55
CA HIS A 115 -16.31 5.55 -7.61
C HIS A 115 -16.00 6.98 -7.18
N VAL A 116 -16.24 7.30 -5.90
CA VAL A 116 -15.89 8.60 -5.30
C VAL A 116 -14.37 8.69 -5.20
N GLU A 117 -13.74 7.69 -4.59
CA GLU A 117 -12.28 7.65 -4.38
C GLU A 117 -11.50 7.71 -5.69
N GLY A 118 -11.91 6.97 -6.72
CA GLY A 118 -11.25 6.97 -8.03
C GLY A 118 -11.33 8.31 -8.76
N ARG A 119 -12.52 8.95 -8.79
CA ARG A 119 -12.68 10.26 -9.44
C ARG A 119 -11.95 11.37 -8.72
N HIS A 120 -12.04 11.40 -7.39
CA HIS A 120 -11.29 12.36 -6.58
C HIS A 120 -9.79 12.22 -6.83
N THR A 121 -9.30 10.99 -6.87
CA THR A 121 -7.88 10.70 -7.12
C THR A 121 -7.41 11.20 -8.49
N LEU A 122 -8.15 10.89 -9.56
CA LEU A 122 -7.81 11.35 -10.92
C LEU A 122 -7.86 12.89 -11.03
N ASP A 123 -8.83 13.54 -10.38
CA ASP A 123 -8.89 15.00 -10.33
C ASP A 123 -7.79 15.62 -9.45
N GLY A 124 -7.35 14.91 -8.41
CA GLY A 124 -6.17 15.29 -7.62
C GLY A 124 -4.89 15.25 -8.46
N ILE A 125 -4.71 14.23 -9.30
CA ILE A 125 -3.61 14.19 -10.28
C ILE A 125 -3.70 15.37 -11.24
N ARG A 126 -4.89 15.66 -11.80
CA ARG A 126 -5.10 16.82 -12.68
C ARG A 126 -4.73 18.13 -11.99
N ALA A 127 -5.13 18.30 -10.73
CA ALA A 127 -4.81 19.48 -9.93
C ALA A 127 -3.29 19.65 -9.79
N THR A 128 -2.58 18.57 -9.44
CA THR A 128 -1.12 18.55 -9.33
C THR A 128 -0.44 18.85 -10.67
N LEU A 129 -0.86 18.23 -11.77
CA LEU A 129 -0.30 18.50 -13.10
C LEU A 129 -0.54 19.94 -13.58
N SER A 130 -1.67 20.53 -13.18
CA SER A 130 -1.99 21.93 -13.49
C SER A 130 -1.30 22.96 -12.58
N PHE A 131 -0.62 22.51 -11.53
CA PHE A 131 0.00 23.39 -10.55
C PHE A 131 1.27 24.03 -11.12
N GLY A 132 1.14 25.29 -11.56
CA GLY A 132 2.18 26.05 -12.27
C GLY A 132 3.59 25.97 -11.69
N PRO A 133 3.79 26.05 -10.35
CA PRO A 133 5.12 25.93 -9.74
C PRO A 133 5.87 24.63 -10.04
N LEU A 134 5.18 23.53 -10.34
CA LEU A 134 5.81 22.26 -10.71
C LEU A 134 6.26 22.21 -12.18
N ASN A 135 5.75 23.12 -13.02
CA ASN A 135 6.03 23.17 -14.46
C ASN A 135 5.88 21.81 -15.16
N PHE A 136 4.89 21.02 -14.74
CA PHE A 136 4.54 19.77 -15.40
C PHE A 136 3.86 20.03 -16.75
N SER A 137 4.02 19.07 -17.66
CA SER A 137 3.37 19.08 -18.95
C SER A 137 2.24 18.06 -18.98
N LYS A 138 1.39 18.12 -20.01
CA LYS A 138 0.38 17.08 -20.27
C LYS A 138 1.00 15.69 -20.53
N ASP A 139 2.27 15.66 -20.95
CA ASP A 139 2.99 14.43 -21.27
C ASP A 139 3.77 13.89 -20.05
N THR A 140 3.71 14.58 -18.90
CA THR A 140 4.29 14.12 -17.62
C THR A 140 3.77 12.72 -17.31
N ARG A 141 4.71 11.78 -17.10
CA ARG A 141 4.37 10.40 -16.75
C ARG A 141 3.94 10.32 -15.31
N VAL A 142 2.87 9.57 -15.07
CA VAL A 142 2.32 9.34 -13.74
C VAL A 142 2.24 7.83 -13.50
N ALA A 143 2.75 7.35 -12.36
CA ALA A 143 2.42 6.03 -11.85
C ALA A 143 1.63 6.16 -10.55
N GLY A 144 0.77 5.18 -10.26
CA GLY A 144 -0.01 5.16 -9.03
C GLY A 144 0.30 3.94 -8.19
N TRP A 145 0.61 4.16 -6.90
CA TRP A 145 0.88 3.10 -5.93
C TRP A 145 -0.22 3.05 -4.87
N GLY A 146 -0.79 1.89 -4.58
CA GLY A 146 -1.73 1.72 -3.47
C GLY A 146 -1.72 0.32 -2.86
N TYR A 147 -1.90 0.26 -1.53
CA TYR A 147 -2.00 -1.00 -0.78
C TYR A 147 -3.21 -0.98 0.18
N SER A 148 -3.88 -2.13 0.39
CA SER A 148 -5.06 -2.25 1.26
C SER A 148 -6.18 -1.28 0.82
N GLY A 149 -6.64 -0.37 1.69
CA GLY A 149 -7.56 0.70 1.28
C GLY A 149 -6.98 1.66 0.25
N GLY A 150 -5.65 1.82 0.18
CA GLY A 150 -4.97 2.47 -0.95
C GLY A 150 -5.12 1.68 -2.25
N GLY A 151 -5.23 0.36 -2.18
CA GLY A 151 -5.59 -0.50 -3.31
C GLY A 151 -7.00 -0.22 -3.84
N ILE A 152 -7.97 0.11 -2.97
CA ILE A 152 -9.31 0.59 -3.38
C ILE A 152 -9.16 1.83 -4.28
N GLN A 153 -8.40 2.81 -3.79
CA GLN A 153 -8.16 4.06 -4.49
C GLN A 153 -7.44 3.87 -5.82
N SER A 154 -6.31 3.16 -5.81
CA SER A 154 -5.50 2.88 -7.00
C SER A 154 -6.31 2.09 -8.04
N GLY A 155 -6.97 1.02 -7.61
CA GLY A 155 -7.80 0.17 -8.48
C GLY A 155 -8.97 0.93 -9.11
N TRP A 156 -9.71 1.74 -8.35
CA TRP A 156 -10.83 2.52 -8.90
C TRP A 156 -10.36 3.69 -9.78
N ALA A 157 -9.23 4.33 -9.45
CA ALA A 157 -8.65 5.36 -10.32
C ALA A 157 -8.19 4.75 -11.65
N ALA A 158 -7.52 3.59 -11.62
CA ALA A 158 -7.13 2.84 -12.81
C ALA A 158 -8.36 2.44 -13.66
N SER A 159 -9.39 1.92 -13.00
CA SER A 159 -10.66 1.49 -13.62
C SER A 159 -11.38 2.63 -14.34
N LEU A 160 -11.40 3.82 -13.74
CA LEU A 160 -12.14 4.98 -14.26
C LEU A 160 -11.32 5.85 -15.20
N LYS A 161 -9.99 5.71 -15.25
CA LYS A 161 -9.11 6.60 -16.04
C LYS A 161 -9.53 6.66 -17.50
N LYS A 162 -9.82 5.52 -18.15
CA LYS A 162 -10.21 5.44 -19.57
C LYS A 162 -11.43 6.30 -19.90
N THR A 163 -12.44 6.30 -19.03
CA THR A 163 -13.73 6.96 -19.30
C THR A 163 -13.82 8.36 -18.67
N TYR A 164 -13.11 8.61 -17.57
CA TYR A 164 -13.19 9.85 -16.80
C TYR A 164 -12.00 10.80 -17.00
N ALA A 165 -10.80 10.26 -17.18
CA ALA A 165 -9.56 11.04 -17.33
C ALA A 165 -8.61 10.47 -18.40
N PRO A 166 -9.08 10.29 -19.64
CA PRO A 166 -8.31 9.66 -20.71
C PRO A 166 -7.05 10.45 -21.09
N GLU A 167 -7.01 11.74 -20.78
CA GLU A 167 -5.89 12.63 -21.10
C GLU A 167 -4.69 12.48 -20.14
N LEU A 168 -4.83 11.77 -19.02
CA LEU A 168 -3.72 11.53 -18.09
C LEU A 168 -2.76 10.48 -18.65
N ASN A 169 -1.48 10.84 -18.74
CA ASN A 169 -0.39 9.95 -19.16
C ASN A 169 0.02 9.00 -18.01
N MET A 170 -0.90 8.10 -17.64
CA MET A 170 -0.64 7.05 -16.67
C MET A 170 0.19 5.95 -17.33
N VAL A 171 1.34 5.62 -16.74
CA VAL A 171 2.28 4.61 -17.28
C VAL A 171 2.21 3.27 -16.54
N GLY A 172 1.70 3.27 -15.31
CA GLY A 172 1.57 2.06 -14.52
C GLY A 172 0.74 2.29 -13.26
N TRP A 173 0.10 1.22 -12.78
CA TRP A 173 -0.60 1.17 -11.51
C TRP A 173 -0.12 -0.01 -10.67
N TYR A 174 0.11 0.19 -9.40
CA TYR A 174 0.23 -0.86 -8.40
C TYR A 174 -1.00 -0.87 -7.50
N ALA A 175 -1.59 -2.05 -7.30
CA ALA A 175 -2.61 -2.27 -6.29
C ALA A 175 -2.36 -3.58 -5.53
N GLY A 176 -1.99 -3.46 -4.26
CA GLY A 176 -1.73 -4.59 -3.38
C GLY A 176 -2.83 -4.80 -2.33
N GLY A 177 -3.10 -6.05 -1.93
CA GLY A 177 -4.02 -6.38 -0.83
C GLY A 177 -5.42 -5.77 -1.02
N THR A 178 -5.91 -5.69 -2.26
CA THR A 178 -7.01 -4.79 -2.62
C THR A 178 -8.38 -5.35 -2.23
N PRO A 179 -9.17 -4.64 -1.41
CA PRO A 179 -10.57 -4.95 -1.18
C PRO A 179 -11.42 -4.62 -2.42
N SER A 180 -11.46 -5.53 -3.39
CA SER A 180 -12.11 -5.33 -4.69
C SER A 180 -13.63 -5.53 -4.70
N ASN A 181 -14.18 -6.16 -3.66
CA ASN A 181 -15.62 -6.44 -3.51
C ASN A 181 -16.05 -6.19 -2.07
N LEU A 182 -16.83 -5.12 -1.83
CA LEU A 182 -17.24 -4.74 -0.48
C LEU A 182 -18.18 -5.75 0.20
N THR A 183 -19.05 -6.43 -0.55
CA THR A 183 -19.92 -7.46 0.02
C THR A 183 -19.09 -8.61 0.57
N ASN A 184 -18.11 -9.10 -0.20
CA ASN A 184 -17.24 -10.18 0.25
C ASN A 184 -16.32 -9.74 1.39
N LEU A 185 -15.85 -8.49 1.37
CA LEU A 185 -15.11 -7.89 2.49
C LEU A 185 -15.94 -7.90 3.77
N ILE A 186 -17.21 -7.46 3.70
CA ILE A 186 -18.13 -7.49 4.85
C ILE A 186 -18.24 -8.92 5.39
N MET A 187 -18.47 -9.90 4.52
CA MET A 187 -18.61 -11.30 4.93
C MET A 187 -17.35 -11.89 5.57
N LYS A 188 -16.17 -11.50 5.09
CA LYS A 188 -14.86 -11.97 5.59
C LYS A 188 -14.50 -11.34 6.93
N VAL A 189 -14.77 -10.05 7.08
CA VAL A 189 -14.32 -9.24 8.23
C VAL A 189 -15.32 -9.26 9.39
N ASN A 190 -16.61 -9.47 9.12
CA ASN A 190 -17.63 -9.51 10.17
C ASN A 190 -17.30 -10.58 11.23
N LYS A 191 -17.43 -10.22 12.52
CA LYS A 191 -17.10 -11.05 13.69
C LYS A 191 -15.61 -11.34 13.88
N ASN A 192 -14.71 -10.75 13.10
CA ASN A 192 -13.26 -10.87 13.31
C ASN A 192 -12.66 -9.60 13.95
N PHE A 193 -11.37 -9.63 14.30
CA PHE A 193 -10.70 -8.51 14.97
C PHE A 193 -10.81 -7.18 14.20
N PHE A 194 -10.87 -7.23 12.87
CA PHE A 194 -10.91 -6.09 11.96
C PHE A 194 -12.33 -5.54 11.69
N SER A 195 -13.33 -5.97 12.46
CA SER A 195 -14.73 -5.57 12.27
C SER A 195 -14.97 -4.06 12.41
N GLY A 196 -14.03 -3.30 12.97
CA GLY A 196 -14.08 -1.83 13.00
C GLY A 196 -14.13 -1.19 11.60
N PHE A 197 -13.55 -1.84 10.58
CA PHE A 197 -13.65 -1.37 9.19
C PHE A 197 -15.10 -1.33 8.69
N LEU A 198 -15.96 -2.23 9.19
CA LEU A 198 -17.34 -2.34 8.73
C LEU A 198 -18.15 -1.10 9.11
N ILE A 199 -17.91 -0.53 10.29
CA ILE A 199 -18.56 0.71 10.71
C ILE A 199 -18.09 1.89 9.87
N SER A 200 -16.76 2.05 9.72
CA SER A 200 -16.20 3.14 8.92
C SER A 200 -16.64 3.07 7.45
N GLY A 201 -16.65 1.87 6.87
CA GLY A 201 -17.07 1.63 5.49
C GLY A 201 -18.57 1.87 5.31
N LEU A 202 -19.40 1.38 6.24
CA LEU A 202 -20.85 1.61 6.19
C LEU A 202 -21.19 3.10 6.30
N ASN A 203 -20.53 3.82 7.20
CA ASN A 203 -20.66 5.28 7.33
C ASN A 203 -20.22 5.97 6.03
N GLY A 204 -19.04 5.63 5.50
CA GLY A 204 -18.52 6.21 4.27
C GLY A 204 -19.42 6.01 3.05
N ILE A 205 -19.98 4.80 2.89
CA ILE A 205 -21.00 4.51 1.86
C ILE A 205 -22.26 5.33 2.10
N GLY A 206 -22.74 5.48 3.34
CA GLY A 206 -23.84 6.38 3.67
C GLY A 206 -23.56 7.83 3.21
N LEU A 207 -22.38 8.35 3.54
CA LEU A 207 -21.95 9.72 3.21
C LEU A 207 -21.81 9.96 1.70
N ALA A 208 -21.41 8.94 0.93
CA ALA A 208 -21.38 8.97 -0.53
C ALA A 208 -22.78 8.86 -1.16
N TYR A 209 -23.67 8.06 -0.59
CA TYR A 209 -24.98 7.72 -1.15
C TYR A 209 -26.12 8.10 -0.20
N PRO A 210 -26.71 9.31 -0.33
CA PRO A 210 -27.72 9.81 0.62
C PRO A 210 -28.96 8.90 0.79
N SER A 211 -29.29 8.09 -0.22
CA SER A 211 -30.37 7.10 -0.14
C SER A 211 -30.03 5.93 0.79
N VAL A 212 -28.77 5.50 0.83
CA VAL A 212 -28.27 4.52 1.80
C VAL A 212 -28.28 5.14 3.19
N ASN A 213 -27.78 6.38 3.34
CA ASN A 213 -27.78 7.05 4.64
C ASN A 213 -29.17 7.13 5.28
N ARG A 214 -30.18 7.54 4.51
CA ARG A 214 -31.58 7.55 4.98
C ARG A 214 -32.08 6.17 5.41
N THR A 215 -31.64 5.12 4.71
CA THR A 215 -32.01 3.74 5.05
C THR A 215 -31.39 3.32 6.38
N LEU A 216 -30.10 3.63 6.58
CA LEU A 216 -29.38 3.39 7.84
C LEU A 216 -29.98 4.18 9.01
N GLU A 217 -30.41 5.43 8.79
CA GLU A 217 -31.11 6.23 9.81
C GLU A 217 -32.43 5.58 10.26
N MET A 218 -33.15 4.91 9.36
CA MET A 218 -34.43 4.25 9.67
C MET A 218 -34.26 2.91 10.40
N ILE A 219 -33.25 2.12 10.02
CA ILE A 219 -33.07 0.75 10.54
C ILE A 219 -31.98 0.66 11.63
N GLY A 220 -31.14 1.68 11.77
CA GLY A 220 -30.03 1.70 12.70
C GLY A 220 -30.51 1.75 14.15
N THR A 221 -29.98 0.84 14.95
CA THR A 221 -30.16 0.85 16.41
C THR A 221 -29.32 1.97 17.03
N ASP A 222 -29.47 2.18 18.34
CA ASP A 222 -28.63 3.13 19.07
C ASP A 222 -27.15 2.74 19.06
N LYS A 223 -26.85 1.44 19.01
CA LYS A 223 -25.47 0.92 18.89
C LYS A 223 -24.84 1.32 17.56
N LEU A 224 -25.58 1.22 16.46
CA LEU A 224 -25.09 1.68 15.17
C LEU A 224 -24.87 3.20 15.16
N LYS A 225 -25.83 3.97 15.67
CA LYS A 225 -25.70 5.44 15.75
C LYS A 225 -24.48 5.86 16.58
N GLU A 226 -24.24 5.21 17.71
CA GLU A 226 -23.05 5.45 18.53
C GLU A 226 -21.78 5.14 17.73
N SER A 227 -21.70 3.96 17.12
CA SER A 227 -20.52 3.54 16.35
C SER A 227 -20.23 4.43 15.14
N VAL A 228 -21.26 4.91 14.44
CA VAL A 228 -21.12 5.87 13.33
C VAL A 228 -20.60 7.21 13.83
N ASN A 229 -21.12 7.71 14.95
CA ASN A 229 -20.61 8.93 15.58
C ASN A 229 -19.16 8.79 16.10
N ASP A 230 -18.71 7.57 16.41
CA ASP A 230 -17.29 7.30 16.66
C ASP A 230 -16.48 7.28 15.37
N ALA A 231 -16.99 6.69 14.28
CA ALA A 231 -16.31 6.66 12.98
C ALA A 231 -16.01 8.07 12.43
N ASP A 232 -16.88 9.05 12.67
CA ASP A 232 -16.68 10.45 12.29
C ASP A 232 -15.50 11.14 13.01
N ARG A 233 -14.97 10.53 14.08
CA ARG A 233 -13.93 11.12 14.95
C ARG A 233 -12.65 10.30 15.04
N LEU A 234 -12.78 8.98 14.98
CA LEU A 234 -11.70 8.04 15.23
C LEU A 234 -10.97 7.66 13.92
N CYS A 235 -9.66 7.46 14.02
CA CYS A 235 -8.85 6.94 12.92
C CYS A 235 -8.80 5.41 12.90
N LEU A 236 -8.10 4.85 11.93
CA LEU A 236 -8.05 3.41 11.62
C LEU A 236 -7.85 2.56 12.88
N LEU A 237 -6.75 2.76 13.61
CA LEU A 237 -6.41 1.90 14.75
C LEU A 237 -7.39 2.06 15.93
N GLU A 238 -7.85 3.29 16.17
CA GLU A 238 -8.83 3.58 17.22
C GLU A 238 -10.14 2.83 16.96
N MET A 239 -10.59 2.77 15.70
CA MET A 239 -11.78 2.01 15.30
C MET A 239 -11.59 0.51 15.50
N GLN A 240 -10.43 -0.06 15.14
CA GLN A 240 -10.19 -1.49 15.32
C GLN A 240 -10.13 -1.91 16.79
N VAL A 241 -9.50 -1.10 17.64
CA VAL A 241 -9.41 -1.38 19.08
C VAL A 241 -10.75 -1.20 19.78
N LYS A 242 -11.59 -0.27 19.33
CA LYS A 242 -12.90 -0.01 19.95
C LYS A 242 -13.96 -1.03 19.53
N TYR A 243 -13.89 -1.53 18.30
CA TYR A 243 -14.91 -2.39 17.69
C TYR A 243 -14.41 -3.76 17.20
N PRO A 244 -13.55 -4.47 17.94
CA PRO A 244 -13.09 -5.78 17.52
C PRO A 244 -14.22 -6.80 17.63
N TYR A 245 -14.28 -7.75 16.69
CA TYR A 245 -15.23 -8.87 16.68
C TYR A 245 -16.72 -8.48 16.66
N LEU A 246 -17.06 -7.24 16.31
CA LEU A 246 -18.47 -6.87 16.19
C LEU A 246 -19.18 -7.66 15.08
N ASP A 247 -20.48 -7.84 15.25
CA ASP A 247 -21.36 -8.43 14.24
C ASP A 247 -22.26 -7.34 13.65
N LEU A 248 -21.85 -6.71 12.55
CA LEU A 248 -22.64 -5.67 11.87
C LEU A 248 -23.97 -6.23 11.35
N LEU A 249 -24.00 -7.52 11.02
CA LEU A 249 -25.17 -8.23 10.50
C LEU A 249 -26.08 -8.78 11.62
N SER A 250 -25.80 -8.45 12.88
CA SER A 250 -26.71 -8.76 13.99
C SER A 250 -27.81 -7.72 14.12
N THR A 251 -28.90 -8.12 14.80
CA THR A 251 -29.97 -7.21 15.18
C THR A 251 -29.57 -6.14 16.21
N ASP A 252 -28.36 -6.24 16.76
CA ASP A 252 -27.82 -5.24 17.68
C ASP A 252 -27.46 -3.92 16.99
N TYR A 253 -27.10 -3.96 15.70
CA TYR A 253 -26.67 -2.77 14.93
C TYR A 253 -27.76 -2.30 13.96
N THR A 254 -28.44 -3.22 13.29
CA THR A 254 -29.56 -2.88 12.40
C THR A 254 -30.78 -3.70 12.77
N SER A 255 -31.99 -3.12 12.74
CA SER A 255 -33.23 -3.84 13.06
C SER A 255 -33.55 -5.00 12.12
N VAL A 256 -32.79 -5.15 11.03
CA VAL A 256 -32.96 -6.14 9.97
C VAL A 256 -31.88 -7.23 9.96
N GLY A 257 -30.80 -7.06 10.73
CA GLY A 257 -29.69 -8.02 10.82
C GLY A 257 -29.10 -8.38 9.45
N GLU A 258 -28.98 -9.68 9.17
CA GLU A 258 -28.39 -10.24 7.94
C GLU A 258 -29.08 -9.75 6.65
N HIS A 259 -30.34 -9.32 6.74
CA HIS A 259 -31.06 -8.79 5.59
C HIS A 259 -30.58 -7.40 5.13
N LEU A 260 -29.71 -6.73 5.91
CA LEU A 260 -29.14 -5.42 5.56
C LEU A 260 -28.59 -5.36 4.13
N LEU A 261 -27.81 -6.37 3.73
CA LEU A 261 -27.13 -6.41 2.43
C LEU A 261 -28.09 -6.65 1.25
N GLU A 262 -29.30 -7.15 1.53
CA GLU A 262 -30.35 -7.41 0.54
C GLU A 262 -31.35 -6.26 0.41
N MET A 263 -31.30 -5.26 1.30
CA MET A 263 -32.21 -4.12 1.26
C MET A 263 -31.84 -3.15 0.14
N GLU A 264 -32.85 -2.62 -0.56
CA GLU A 264 -32.64 -1.44 -1.41
C GLU A 264 -32.64 -0.16 -0.57
N PRO A 265 -31.72 0.80 -0.84
CA PRO A 265 -30.76 0.85 -1.93
C PRO A 265 -29.38 0.24 -1.63
N VAL A 266 -29.18 -0.37 -0.46
CA VAL A 266 -27.88 -0.93 0.00
C VAL A 266 -27.34 -1.95 -1.01
N LYS A 267 -28.18 -2.91 -1.41
CA LYS A 267 -27.85 -3.95 -2.38
C LYS A 267 -27.36 -3.37 -3.71
N SER A 268 -28.13 -2.46 -4.30
CA SER A 268 -27.77 -1.80 -5.56
C SER A 268 -26.45 -1.06 -5.46
N VAL A 269 -26.21 -0.34 -4.35
CA VAL A 269 -24.94 0.38 -4.15
C VAL A 269 -23.77 -0.58 -4.00
N LEU A 270 -23.88 -1.63 -3.19
CA LEU A 270 -22.83 -2.64 -3.03
C LEU A 270 -22.50 -3.36 -4.35
N SER A 271 -23.50 -3.62 -5.20
CA SER A 271 -23.29 -4.21 -6.52
C SER A 271 -22.48 -3.31 -7.47
N ARG A 272 -22.44 -2.00 -7.21
CA ARG A 272 -21.57 -1.04 -7.91
C ARG A 272 -20.18 -0.95 -7.27
N GLN A 273 -19.97 -1.46 -6.07
CA GLN A 273 -18.66 -1.48 -5.38
C GLN A 273 -17.92 -2.80 -5.60
N VAL A 274 -17.96 -3.31 -6.83
CA VAL A 274 -17.25 -4.51 -7.28
C VAL A 274 -16.35 -4.14 -8.44
N MET A 275 -15.04 -4.08 -8.20
CA MET A 275 -14.06 -3.80 -9.25
C MET A 275 -14.05 -4.92 -10.28
N GLY A 276 -13.86 -4.54 -11.55
CA GLY A 276 -13.82 -5.49 -12.65
C GLY A 276 -15.18 -6.03 -13.09
N ALA A 277 -16.29 -5.64 -12.44
CA ALA A 277 -17.62 -6.11 -12.84
C ALA A 277 -18.14 -5.51 -14.16
N TYR A 278 -17.56 -4.40 -14.63
CA TYR A 278 -18.00 -3.65 -15.80
C TYR A 278 -16.83 -3.43 -16.77
N GLU A 279 -17.05 -3.72 -18.06
CA GLU A 279 -16.02 -3.60 -19.11
C GLU A 279 -15.54 -2.14 -19.26
N GLU A 280 -16.46 -1.18 -19.17
CA GLU A 280 -16.14 0.24 -19.24
C GLU A 280 -15.33 0.78 -18.05
N GLU A 281 -15.20 -0.01 -16.98
CA GLU A 281 -14.41 0.26 -15.79
C GLU A 281 -13.14 -0.63 -15.74
N THR A 282 -12.67 -1.11 -16.89
CA THR A 282 -11.42 -1.87 -17.00
C THR A 282 -10.22 -0.94 -17.24
N PRO A 283 -9.12 -1.06 -16.47
CA PRO A 283 -7.90 -0.28 -16.70
C PRO A 283 -7.33 -0.43 -18.12
N ASP A 284 -6.95 0.71 -18.72
CA ASP A 284 -6.31 0.80 -20.04
C ASP A 284 -4.78 1.04 -19.99
N THR A 285 -4.20 0.97 -18.80
CA THR A 285 -2.77 1.13 -18.49
C THR A 285 -2.26 -0.13 -17.78
N PRO A 286 -0.98 -0.54 -17.95
CA PRO A 286 -0.39 -1.66 -17.22
C PRO A 286 -0.63 -1.58 -15.71
N MET A 287 -0.90 -2.72 -15.09
CA MET A 287 -1.21 -2.79 -13.66
C MET A 287 -0.55 -4.00 -13.01
N LEU A 288 0.33 -3.77 -12.03
CA LEU A 288 0.86 -4.79 -11.14
C LEU A 288 -0.09 -4.97 -9.97
N MET A 289 -0.51 -6.20 -9.72
CA MET A 289 -1.38 -6.54 -8.60
C MET A 289 -0.69 -7.57 -7.70
N ALA A 290 -0.75 -7.37 -6.39
CA ALA A 290 -0.17 -8.30 -5.42
C ALA A 290 -1.16 -8.62 -4.31
N HIS A 291 -1.26 -9.88 -3.89
CA HIS A 291 -2.20 -10.25 -2.82
C HIS A 291 -1.71 -11.45 -2.03
N GLY A 292 -1.99 -11.45 -0.72
CA GLY A 292 -1.72 -12.59 0.14
C GLY A 292 -2.82 -13.64 -0.02
N VAL A 293 -2.47 -14.88 -0.33
CA VAL A 293 -3.46 -15.99 -0.39
C VAL A 293 -4.14 -16.19 0.97
N GLY A 294 -3.40 -15.93 2.05
CA GLY A 294 -3.86 -16.05 3.44
C GLY A 294 -4.55 -14.81 4.02
N ASP A 295 -4.81 -13.77 3.22
CA ASP A 295 -5.30 -12.48 3.71
C ASP A 295 -6.58 -12.63 4.54
N GLU A 296 -6.51 -12.15 5.79
CA GLU A 296 -7.57 -12.23 6.79
C GLU A 296 -8.57 -11.07 6.71
N ILE A 297 -8.29 -10.06 5.89
CA ILE A 297 -9.12 -8.89 5.65
C ILE A 297 -9.70 -8.93 4.23
N ALA A 298 -8.87 -8.78 3.21
CA ALA A 298 -9.30 -8.63 1.82
C ALA A 298 -9.41 -10.02 1.15
N PRO A 299 -10.60 -10.45 0.70
CA PRO A 299 -10.77 -11.80 0.15
C PRO A 299 -9.97 -12.02 -1.14
N TYR A 300 -9.05 -12.98 -1.12
CA TYR A 300 -8.20 -13.34 -2.27
C TYR A 300 -9.01 -13.68 -3.53
N ASP A 301 -10.09 -14.46 -3.42
CA ASP A 301 -10.92 -14.82 -4.58
C ASP A 301 -11.57 -13.60 -5.25
N SER A 302 -11.86 -12.55 -4.49
CA SER A 302 -12.40 -11.30 -5.05
C SER A 302 -11.34 -10.53 -5.81
N PHE A 303 -10.09 -10.57 -5.34
CA PHE A 303 -8.95 -9.99 -6.02
C PHE A 303 -8.62 -10.73 -7.32
N LEU A 304 -8.64 -12.07 -7.29
CA LEU A 304 -8.50 -12.88 -8.51
C LEU A 304 -9.59 -12.55 -9.54
N ALA A 305 -10.86 -12.49 -9.13
CA ALA A 305 -11.96 -12.15 -10.01
C ALA A 305 -11.81 -10.76 -10.66
N MET A 306 -11.33 -9.75 -9.90
CA MET A 306 -10.96 -8.43 -10.44
C MET A 306 -9.87 -8.56 -11.52
N GLY A 307 -8.90 -9.45 -11.29
CA GLY A 307 -7.79 -9.73 -12.19
C GLY A 307 -8.15 -10.48 -13.47
N GLU A 308 -9.22 -11.27 -13.47
CA GLU A 308 -9.66 -12.07 -14.63
C GLU A 308 -10.66 -11.34 -15.55
N SER A 309 -11.27 -10.26 -15.08
CA SER A 309 -12.46 -9.67 -15.73
C SER A 309 -12.19 -8.72 -16.91
N GLY A 310 -10.95 -8.55 -17.36
CA GLY A 310 -10.65 -7.60 -18.44
C GLY A 310 -9.52 -8.04 -19.38
N ASP A 311 -9.72 -7.82 -20.68
CA ASP A 311 -8.81 -8.16 -21.78
C ASP A 311 -7.55 -7.24 -21.90
N SER A 312 -7.12 -6.55 -20.83
CA SER A 312 -6.04 -5.54 -20.92
C SER A 312 -4.63 -6.09 -20.65
N TYR A 313 -3.66 -5.53 -21.38
CA TYR A 313 -2.47 -6.20 -21.92
C TYR A 313 -1.32 -6.54 -20.96
N THR A 314 -1.34 -6.13 -19.69
CA THR A 314 -0.24 -6.45 -18.75
C THR A 314 -0.73 -6.42 -17.30
N ARG A 315 -1.13 -7.59 -16.78
CA ARG A 315 -1.39 -7.81 -15.34
C ARG A 315 -0.34 -8.77 -14.81
N PHE A 316 0.38 -8.35 -13.79
CA PHE A 316 1.32 -9.20 -13.06
C PHE A 316 0.70 -9.53 -11.72
N PHE A 317 0.64 -10.81 -11.38
CA PHE A 317 0.14 -11.28 -10.09
C PHE A 317 1.32 -11.73 -9.24
N ILE A 318 1.47 -11.15 -8.06
CA ILE A 318 2.36 -11.67 -7.02
C ILE A 318 1.48 -12.36 -5.98
N GLU A 319 1.54 -13.69 -5.94
CA GLU A 319 0.88 -14.52 -4.94
C GLU A 319 1.83 -14.75 -3.76
N ASP A 320 1.50 -14.24 -2.58
CA ASP A 320 2.19 -14.65 -1.35
C ASP A 320 1.36 -15.68 -0.59
N TYR A 321 1.81 -16.94 -0.65
CA TYR A 321 1.18 -18.09 0.02
C TYR A 321 1.13 -17.98 1.56
N LYS A 322 1.84 -17.02 2.18
CA LYS A 322 1.90 -16.83 3.64
C LYS A 322 1.41 -15.45 4.13
N GLY A 323 0.90 -14.60 3.25
CA GLY A 323 0.55 -13.20 3.57
C GLY A 323 -0.61 -13.07 4.57
N TYR A 324 -0.29 -12.76 5.83
CA TYR A 324 -1.18 -12.12 6.82
C TYR A 324 -0.84 -10.62 6.90
N LEU A 325 -1.65 -9.79 7.55
CA LEU A 325 -1.54 -8.30 7.57
C LEU A 325 -0.12 -7.70 7.57
N LEU A 326 0.80 -8.33 8.31
CA LEU A 326 2.20 -7.90 8.56
C LEU A 326 3.22 -8.43 7.55
N TYR A 327 2.82 -9.34 6.65
CA TYR A 327 3.67 -10.02 5.67
C TYR A 327 3.37 -9.57 4.23
N HIS A 328 2.47 -8.62 4.03
CA HIS A 328 2.03 -8.20 2.71
C HIS A 328 2.87 -7.11 2.04
N LEU A 329 3.89 -6.58 2.71
CA LEU A 329 5.03 -6.07 1.95
C LEU A 329 5.68 -7.33 1.40
N PRO A 330 5.65 -7.57 0.07
CA PRO A 330 6.14 -8.81 -0.50
C PRO A 330 7.48 -9.15 0.12
N LYS A 331 7.72 -10.44 0.38
CA LYS A 331 9.04 -10.97 0.79
C LYS A 331 10.20 -10.55 -0.16
N THR A 332 9.88 -9.86 -1.24
CA THR A 332 10.73 -9.21 -2.23
C THR A 332 10.63 -7.70 -2.07
N ASP A 333 11.42 -7.16 -1.14
CA ASP A 333 11.42 -5.78 -0.60
C ASP A 333 11.56 -4.62 -1.62
N ARG A 334 11.52 -4.89 -2.92
CA ARG A 334 11.72 -3.89 -3.99
C ARG A 334 10.97 -4.17 -5.30
N GLU A 335 10.28 -5.29 -5.50
CA GLU A 335 9.76 -5.63 -6.83
C GLU A 335 8.69 -4.67 -7.34
N TRP A 336 7.74 -4.28 -6.48
CA TRP A 336 6.73 -3.26 -6.82
C TRP A 336 7.38 -1.90 -7.09
N PHE A 337 8.35 -1.52 -6.27
CA PHE A 337 9.01 -0.22 -6.37
C PHE A 337 9.85 -0.14 -7.64
N LEU A 338 10.61 -1.20 -7.91
CA LEU A 338 11.39 -1.34 -9.13
C LEU A 338 10.50 -1.37 -10.36
N TRP A 339 9.34 -2.05 -10.30
CA TRP A 339 8.37 -2.03 -11.39
C TRP A 339 7.86 -0.61 -11.67
N GLU A 340 7.45 0.13 -10.64
CA GLU A 340 6.95 1.51 -10.82
C GLU A 340 8.03 2.48 -11.31
N VAL A 341 9.22 2.44 -10.68
CA VAL A 341 10.39 3.22 -11.10
C VAL A 341 10.70 2.94 -12.55
N ASP A 342 10.72 1.67 -12.93
CA ASP A 342 11.01 1.23 -14.29
C ASP A 342 9.97 1.74 -15.30
N TRP A 343 8.67 1.69 -15.00
CA TRP A 343 7.64 2.27 -15.88
C TRP A 343 7.71 3.79 -16.00
N ILE A 344 8.03 4.49 -14.91
CA ILE A 344 8.21 5.95 -14.95
C ILE A 344 9.47 6.31 -15.76
N ASP A 345 10.55 5.55 -15.61
CA ASP A 345 11.88 5.88 -16.12
C ASP A 345 12.18 5.30 -17.52
N ARG A 346 11.43 4.30 -18.01
CA ARG A 346 11.68 3.64 -19.30
C ARG A 346 11.34 4.49 -20.53
N GLU A 347 12.32 4.81 -21.38
CA GLU A 347 12.08 5.34 -22.73
C GLU A 347 11.72 4.26 -23.79
N SER A 348 11.69 2.94 -23.48
CA SER A 348 11.56 1.89 -24.50
C SER A 348 10.58 0.75 -24.19
N GLU A 349 9.91 0.25 -25.24
CA GLU A 349 8.84 -0.76 -25.28
C GLU A 349 9.28 -2.23 -24.99
N LYS A 350 10.41 -2.46 -24.31
CA LYS A 350 10.93 -3.82 -24.05
C LYS A 350 10.93 -4.15 -22.56
N GLU A 351 10.46 -5.35 -22.22
CA GLU A 351 10.63 -5.94 -20.90
C GLU A 351 11.97 -6.68 -20.86
N THR A 352 12.93 -6.15 -20.08
CA THR A 352 14.22 -6.80 -19.82
C THR A 352 14.45 -6.89 -18.32
N ILE A 353 14.64 -8.10 -17.78
CA ILE A 353 15.11 -8.32 -16.41
C ILE A 353 16.63 -8.47 -16.42
N LEU A 354 17.32 -7.72 -15.56
CA LEU A 354 18.75 -7.83 -15.35
C LEU A 354 19.03 -8.34 -13.93
N PHE A 355 19.90 -9.34 -13.80
CA PHE A 355 20.37 -9.81 -12.50
C PHE A 355 21.74 -10.46 -12.59
N LYS A 356 22.36 -10.72 -11.44
CA LYS A 356 23.72 -11.28 -11.33
C LYS A 356 23.69 -12.59 -10.58
N ASP A 357 24.33 -13.62 -11.12
CA ASP A 357 24.54 -14.92 -10.49
C ASP A 357 26.04 -15.25 -10.51
N GLY A 358 26.66 -15.33 -9.33
CA GLY A 358 28.12 -15.39 -9.19
C GLY A 358 28.81 -14.19 -9.84
N ASP A 359 29.77 -14.45 -10.73
CA ASP A 359 30.48 -13.43 -11.51
C ASP A 359 29.82 -13.13 -12.87
N THR A 360 28.64 -13.70 -13.14
CA THR A 360 27.96 -13.61 -14.44
C THR A 360 26.75 -12.70 -14.35
N TYR A 361 26.64 -11.75 -15.27
CA TYR A 361 25.45 -10.94 -15.46
C TYR A 361 24.52 -11.60 -16.46
N TRP A 362 23.22 -11.55 -16.18
CA TRP A 362 22.17 -12.14 -16.98
C TRP A 362 21.18 -11.07 -17.41
N SER A 363 20.74 -11.14 -18.69
CA SER A 363 19.60 -10.40 -19.19
C SER A 363 18.59 -11.39 -19.71
N VAL A 364 17.36 -11.22 -19.30
CA VAL A 364 16.22 -11.94 -19.85
C VAL A 364 15.39 -10.90 -20.58
N ASP A 365 15.44 -10.94 -21.91
CA ASP A 365 14.54 -10.13 -22.74
C ASP A 365 13.30 -10.95 -23.05
N GLN A 366 12.12 -10.37 -22.90
CA GLN A 366 10.87 -10.98 -23.33
C GLN A 366 10.17 -10.14 -24.39
N PHE A 367 9.72 -10.81 -25.45
CA PHE A 367 8.84 -10.20 -26.46
C PHE A 367 7.41 -10.72 -26.23
N GLY A 368 6.54 -9.87 -25.67
CA GLY A 368 5.16 -10.24 -25.33
C GLY A 368 4.99 -10.89 -23.95
N HIS A 369 3.74 -11.18 -23.58
CA HIS A 369 3.23 -11.43 -22.21
C HIS A 369 4.10 -12.23 -21.23
N MET A 370 4.20 -11.69 -20.01
CA MET A 370 4.46 -12.33 -18.71
C MET A 370 5.74 -13.18 -18.60
N TYR A 371 6.64 -12.77 -17.71
CA TYR A 371 7.65 -13.68 -17.19
C TYR A 371 6.96 -14.79 -16.43
N LEU A 372 6.91 -15.99 -17.01
CA LEU A 372 6.51 -17.18 -16.28
C LEU A 372 7.68 -17.52 -15.34
N ILE A 373 7.57 -17.02 -14.11
CA ILE A 373 8.55 -17.22 -13.01
C ILE A 373 8.90 -18.70 -12.88
N GLU A 374 7.95 -19.60 -13.15
CA GLU A 374 8.18 -21.04 -13.24
C GLU A 374 9.34 -21.40 -14.17
N TYR A 375 9.42 -20.81 -15.37
CA TYR A 375 10.51 -21.09 -16.31
C TYR A 375 11.84 -20.47 -15.91
N LEU A 376 11.82 -19.33 -15.21
CA LEU A 376 13.03 -18.78 -14.61
C LEU A 376 13.54 -19.67 -13.47
N VAL A 377 12.65 -20.21 -12.65
CA VAL A 377 12.99 -21.20 -11.61
C VAL A 377 13.54 -22.48 -12.25
N MET A 378 12.87 -23.00 -13.28
CA MET A 378 13.32 -24.17 -14.03
C MET A 378 14.70 -23.97 -14.66
N PHE A 379 15.00 -22.77 -15.18
CA PHE A 379 16.28 -22.46 -15.82
C PHE A 379 17.40 -22.16 -14.80
N PHE A 380 17.17 -21.27 -13.84
CA PHE A 380 18.21 -20.78 -12.92
C PHE A 380 18.39 -21.64 -11.66
N VAL A 381 17.31 -22.21 -11.13
CA VAL A 381 17.32 -22.96 -9.87
C VAL A 381 17.40 -24.46 -10.14
N ASP A 382 16.42 -25.01 -10.86
CA ASP A 382 16.31 -26.45 -11.05
C ASP A 382 17.24 -26.97 -12.14
N LYS A 383 17.67 -26.07 -13.04
CA LYS A 383 18.46 -26.37 -14.26
C LYS A 383 17.81 -27.47 -15.11
N SER A 384 16.48 -27.48 -15.16
CA SER A 384 15.66 -28.49 -15.83
C SER A 384 15.36 -28.15 -17.29
N ILE A 385 15.60 -26.91 -17.72
CA ILE A 385 15.47 -26.44 -19.11
C ILE A 385 16.69 -25.60 -19.52
N ASP A 386 16.94 -25.48 -20.83
CA ASP A 386 18.10 -24.78 -21.39
C ASP A 386 17.73 -23.50 -22.19
N GLU A 387 18.75 -22.75 -22.64
CA GLU A 387 18.58 -21.47 -23.34
C GLU A 387 17.79 -21.63 -24.65
N MET A 388 17.93 -22.79 -25.29
CA MET A 388 17.26 -23.09 -26.56
C MET A 388 15.78 -23.38 -26.33
N GLU A 389 15.43 -24.04 -25.22
CA GLU A 389 14.06 -24.26 -24.77
C GLU A 389 13.39 -22.95 -24.34
N MET A 390 14.05 -22.13 -23.52
CA MET A 390 13.60 -20.79 -23.13
C MET A 390 13.25 -19.91 -24.33
N ARG A 391 14.12 -19.93 -25.36
CA ARG A 391 13.91 -19.16 -26.59
C ARG A 391 12.79 -19.73 -27.46
N ASN A 392 12.82 -21.02 -27.74
CA ASN A 392 11.98 -21.61 -28.78
C ASN A 392 10.56 -21.96 -28.30
N LYS A 393 10.38 -22.23 -27.00
CA LYS A 393 9.06 -22.57 -26.43
C LYS A 393 8.43 -21.40 -25.66
N HIS A 394 9.25 -20.52 -25.09
CA HIS A 394 8.76 -19.52 -24.13
C HIS A 394 9.04 -18.06 -24.55
N ASN A 395 9.63 -17.82 -25.72
CA ASN A 395 10.01 -16.48 -26.22
C ASN A 395 10.87 -15.66 -25.23
N LEU A 396 11.59 -16.34 -24.35
CA LEU A 396 12.51 -15.75 -23.39
C LEU A 396 13.93 -15.80 -23.96
N PHE A 397 14.51 -14.64 -24.21
CA PHE A 397 15.87 -14.52 -24.73
C PHE A 397 16.82 -14.28 -23.56
N ILE A 398 17.52 -15.34 -23.16
CA ILE A 398 18.51 -15.29 -22.10
C ILE A 398 19.86 -14.98 -22.71
N ARG A 399 20.58 -14.01 -22.13
CA ARG A 399 21.95 -13.66 -22.51
C ARG A 399 22.77 -13.53 -21.24
N LYS A 400 24.07 -13.87 -21.36
CA LYS A 400 25.03 -13.74 -20.26
C LYS A 400 26.25 -12.95 -20.67
N GLY A 401 26.77 -12.15 -19.76
CA GLY A 401 27.99 -11.37 -19.93
C GLY A 401 28.86 -11.36 -18.70
N ALA A 402 30.16 -11.11 -18.90
CA ALA A 402 31.14 -11.01 -17.81
C ALA A 402 31.12 -9.62 -17.14
N ASP A 403 30.61 -8.60 -17.82
CA ASP A 403 30.55 -7.22 -17.33
C ASP A 403 29.33 -6.49 -17.92
N LEU A 404 28.94 -5.35 -17.35
CA LEU A 404 27.85 -4.51 -17.84
C LEU A 404 28.29 -3.56 -18.98
N GLU A 405 29.53 -3.64 -19.45
CA GLU A 405 30.09 -2.77 -20.49
C GLU A 405 30.11 -3.45 -21.87
N SER A 406 29.76 -4.73 -21.95
CA SER A 406 29.78 -5.54 -23.17
C SER A 406 28.41 -5.61 -23.86
N ASP A 407 28.41 -5.75 -25.19
CA ASP A 407 27.26 -5.63 -26.12
C ASP A 407 26.19 -6.73 -26.02
N TRP A 408 26.10 -7.44 -24.89
CA TRP A 408 25.14 -8.53 -24.73
C TRP A 408 23.72 -8.06 -24.41
N TYR A 409 23.49 -6.82 -23.94
CA TYR A 409 22.14 -6.28 -23.66
C TYR A 409 21.77 -5.08 -24.57
N SER A 410 20.48 -4.88 -24.86
CA SER A 410 20.01 -3.94 -25.89
C SER A 410 19.89 -2.50 -25.37
N THR A 411 20.86 -1.65 -25.74
CA THR A 411 20.94 -0.17 -25.55
C THR A 411 21.11 0.31 -24.09
N PRO A 412 22.30 0.81 -23.68
CA PRO A 412 22.46 1.44 -22.38
C PRO A 412 21.62 2.74 -22.31
N PRO A 413 20.97 3.06 -21.17
CA PRO A 413 20.42 4.39 -20.97
C PRO A 413 21.55 5.41 -21.17
N LYS A 414 21.32 6.43 -22.01
CA LYS A 414 22.32 7.47 -22.24
C LYS A 414 22.68 8.10 -20.88
N PRO A 415 23.96 8.20 -20.51
CA PRO A 415 24.36 8.88 -19.29
C PRO A 415 23.83 10.32 -19.32
N ASN A 416 23.00 10.69 -18.34
CA ASN A 416 22.61 12.07 -18.14
C ASN A 416 23.83 12.83 -17.57
N PRO A 417 24.42 13.80 -18.29
CA PRO A 417 25.61 14.52 -17.83
C PRO A 417 25.38 15.31 -16.53
N ASN A 418 24.11 15.58 -16.18
CA ASN A 418 23.72 16.35 -15.00
C ASN A 418 23.29 15.48 -13.81
N ASN A 419 23.24 14.15 -13.98
CA ASN A 419 23.02 13.22 -12.88
C ASN A 419 24.15 12.16 -12.91
N PRO A 420 25.35 12.51 -12.41
CA PRO A 420 26.36 11.48 -12.16
C PRO A 420 25.78 10.61 -11.05
N TRP A 421 25.34 9.39 -11.41
CA TRP A 421 24.99 8.31 -10.50
C TRP A 421 25.75 8.48 -9.18
N ILE A 422 25.04 8.87 -8.12
CA ILE A 422 25.60 8.87 -6.78
C ILE A 422 25.91 7.41 -6.50
N LYS A 423 27.16 6.99 -6.74
CA LYS A 423 27.68 5.76 -6.17
C LYS A 423 27.54 5.92 -4.65
N PRO A 424 26.72 5.11 -3.96
CA PRO A 424 26.77 5.06 -2.51
C PRO A 424 28.20 4.69 -2.15
N LYS A 425 28.89 5.55 -1.39
CA LYS A 425 30.32 5.31 -1.10
C LYS A 425 30.53 4.17 -0.11
N THR A 426 29.49 3.70 0.59
CA THR A 426 29.52 2.53 1.46
C THR A 426 28.11 1.98 1.71
N GLU A 427 27.97 0.68 1.94
CA GLU A 427 26.74 -0.03 2.35
C GLU A 427 26.12 0.51 3.67
N TRP A 428 26.85 1.34 4.40
CA TRP A 428 26.49 1.83 5.74
C TRP A 428 25.44 2.94 5.76
N GLU A 429 25.32 3.76 4.71
CA GLU A 429 24.38 4.90 4.70
C GLU A 429 22.93 4.48 4.43
N CYS A 430 22.72 3.36 3.72
CA CYS A 430 21.40 2.73 3.57
C CYS A 430 20.92 2.06 4.86
N LEU A 431 21.84 1.55 5.67
CA LEU A 431 21.56 0.83 6.91
C LEU A 431 21.02 1.74 8.02
N VAL A 432 21.42 3.02 8.10
CA VAL A 432 21.00 3.89 9.22
C VAL A 432 19.55 4.36 9.11
N ILE A 433 19.05 4.58 7.89
CA ILE A 433 17.65 5.01 7.66
C ILE A 433 16.71 3.80 7.68
N TRP A 434 17.14 2.67 7.12
CA TRP A 434 16.42 1.41 7.29
C TRP A 434 16.47 0.90 8.72
N SER A 435 17.53 1.13 9.50
CA SER A 435 17.54 0.81 10.93
C SER A 435 16.54 1.65 11.72
N LEU A 436 16.11 2.83 11.24
CA LEU A 436 15.09 3.63 11.92
C LEU A 436 13.68 3.17 11.56
N VAL A 437 13.43 2.80 10.30
CA VAL A 437 12.16 2.19 9.84
C VAL A 437 12.01 0.78 10.39
N TYR A 438 13.08 -0.01 10.34
CA TYR A 438 13.21 -1.33 10.95
C TYR A 438 13.21 -1.24 12.47
N ALA A 439 13.80 -0.24 13.15
CA ALA A 439 13.65 -0.07 14.61
C ALA A 439 12.24 0.37 15.00
N LEU A 440 11.49 1.05 14.13
CA LEU A 440 10.09 1.43 14.36
C LEU A 440 9.14 0.24 14.12
N ILE A 441 9.43 -0.55 13.08
CA ILE A 441 8.80 -1.85 12.81
C ILE A 441 9.15 -2.84 13.93
N VAL A 442 10.40 -2.87 14.41
CA VAL A 442 10.89 -3.69 15.53
C VAL A 442 10.29 -3.24 16.86
N LYS A 443 10.06 -1.93 17.05
CA LYS A 443 9.29 -1.40 18.20
C LYS A 443 7.90 -2.00 18.30
N ILE A 444 7.31 -2.40 17.16
CA ILE A 444 6.02 -3.08 17.08
C ILE A 444 6.21 -4.60 17.02
N GLN A 445 7.28 -5.11 16.43
CA GLN A 445 7.67 -6.51 16.55
C GLN A 445 7.84 -6.85 18.04
N ASN A 446 8.42 -6.04 18.92
CA ASN A 446 8.53 -6.42 20.34
C ASN A 446 7.18 -6.51 21.09
N ILE A 447 6.08 -6.03 20.52
CA ILE A 447 4.72 -6.25 21.06
C ILE A 447 4.03 -7.47 20.40
N VAL A 448 4.45 -7.88 19.18
CA VAL A 448 3.80 -8.94 18.38
C VAL A 448 4.67 -10.20 18.12
N TYR A 449 6.00 -10.11 18.14
CA TYR A 449 6.99 -11.22 18.18
C TYR A 449 6.97 -12.01 19.49
N LEU A 450 6.12 -11.62 20.45
CA LEU A 450 5.71 -12.48 21.56
C LEU A 450 4.87 -13.70 21.11
N TYR A 451 4.77 -13.99 19.81
CA TYR A 451 4.09 -15.19 19.28
C TYR A 451 5.01 -16.11 18.44
N GLN A 452 6.17 -16.45 18.98
CA GLN A 452 6.65 -17.85 18.99
C GLN A 452 7.28 -18.19 20.34
N ILE A 453 6.56 -17.90 21.42
CA ILE A 453 6.91 -18.43 22.75
C ILE A 453 6.49 -19.89 22.78
N HIS A 454 7.45 -20.83 22.81
CA HIS A 454 7.17 -22.13 23.39
C HIS A 454 7.16 -21.96 24.92
N LEU A 455 6.00 -21.67 25.49
CA LEU A 455 5.81 -21.79 26.94
C LEU A 455 5.84 -23.28 27.27
N ALA A 456 7.03 -23.79 27.60
CA ALA A 456 7.15 -25.07 28.27
C ALA A 456 6.70 -24.86 29.73
N ASN A 457 5.39 -24.88 29.94
CA ASN A 457 4.81 -24.80 31.27
C ASN A 457 4.96 -26.17 31.93
N ASP A 458 6.12 -26.44 32.55
CA ASP A 458 6.25 -27.61 33.41
C ASP A 458 5.42 -27.34 34.67
N ARG A 459 4.27 -28.03 34.79
CA ARG A 459 3.20 -27.75 35.76
C ARG A 459 3.61 -27.88 37.23
N ASP A 460 4.85 -28.27 37.51
CA ASP A 460 5.39 -28.47 38.86
C ASP A 460 6.60 -27.58 39.22
N SER A 461 7.00 -26.62 38.37
CA SER A 461 8.12 -25.71 38.67
C SER A 461 7.65 -24.24 38.77
N GLU A 462 8.01 -23.51 39.83
CA GLU A 462 7.74 -22.06 39.99
C GLU A 462 8.59 -21.18 39.05
N LYS A 463 9.05 -21.71 37.92
CA LYS A 463 9.98 -21.08 37.00
C LYS A 463 9.32 -20.91 35.64
N GLU A 464 9.49 -19.74 35.06
CA GLU A 464 9.11 -19.49 33.67
C GLU A 464 10.37 -19.47 32.82
N GLU A 465 10.34 -20.24 31.72
CA GLU A 465 11.46 -20.35 30.78
C GLU A 465 11.03 -19.86 29.40
N ILE A 466 11.88 -19.05 28.77
CA ILE A 466 11.73 -18.62 27.37
C ILE A 466 13.01 -18.97 26.62
N LEU A 467 12.88 -19.79 25.58
CA LEU A 467 13.92 -20.03 24.59
C LEU A 467 13.68 -19.13 23.38
N PHE A 468 14.69 -18.38 22.95
CA PHE A 468 14.61 -17.56 21.74
C PHE A 468 15.92 -17.57 20.97
N GLN A 469 15.85 -17.23 19.68
CA GLN A 469 16.98 -17.31 18.75
C GLN A 469 17.29 -15.92 18.19
N ASP A 470 18.56 -15.51 18.28
CA ASP A 470 19.15 -14.36 17.58
C ASP A 470 19.88 -14.86 16.31
N VAL A 471 20.35 -13.94 15.44
CA VAL A 471 20.93 -14.21 14.10
C VAL A 471 21.94 -15.37 14.11
N ASP A 472 22.70 -15.54 15.19
CA ASP A 472 23.74 -16.58 15.30
C ASP A 472 23.65 -17.50 16.54
N CYS A 473 22.71 -17.31 17.48
CA CYS A 473 22.70 -18.00 18.79
C CYS A 473 21.29 -18.34 19.31
N TYR A 474 21.17 -19.40 20.12
CA TYR A 474 19.98 -19.69 20.93
C TYR A 474 20.21 -19.25 22.39
N TRP A 475 19.22 -18.59 22.97
CA TRP A 475 19.21 -18.04 24.32
C TRP A 475 18.07 -18.66 25.11
N LEU A 476 18.38 -19.20 26.29
CA LEU A 476 17.39 -19.69 27.25
C LEU A 476 17.39 -18.76 28.46
N LEU A 477 16.24 -18.12 28.72
CA LEU A 477 16.01 -17.25 29.85
C LEU A 477 15.10 -17.96 30.85
N ASP A 478 15.58 -18.19 32.07
CA ASP A 478 14.82 -18.74 33.19
C ASP A 478 14.70 -17.66 34.27
N TRP A 479 13.48 -17.36 34.72
CA TRP A 479 13.26 -16.39 35.78
C TRP A 479 12.17 -16.82 36.76
N LYS A 480 12.19 -16.18 37.94
CA LYS A 480 11.15 -16.31 38.97
C LYS A 480 10.54 -14.94 39.26
N GLY A 481 9.24 -14.78 39.04
CA GLY A 481 8.50 -13.55 39.32
C GLY A 481 8.25 -12.70 38.07
N ASN A 482 8.10 -11.38 38.25
CA ASN A 482 7.82 -10.47 37.14
C ASN A 482 9.09 -10.15 36.36
N LEU A 483 9.01 -10.26 35.04
CA LEU A 483 10.12 -9.99 34.13
C LEU A 483 10.31 -8.47 33.91
N ASP A 484 11.51 -7.96 34.18
CA ASP A 484 11.86 -6.57 33.87
C ASP A 484 12.24 -6.43 32.39
N ILE A 485 11.24 -6.04 31.60
CA ILE A 485 11.35 -5.91 30.14
C ILE A 485 12.38 -4.82 29.77
N ASP A 486 12.50 -3.74 30.55
CA ASP A 486 13.44 -2.66 30.26
C ASP A 486 14.89 -3.11 30.45
N ALA A 487 15.16 -4.01 31.41
CA ALA A 487 16.47 -4.60 31.60
C ALA A 487 16.86 -5.53 30.44
N LEU A 488 15.93 -6.36 29.95
CA LEU A 488 16.17 -7.23 28.80
C LEU A 488 16.46 -6.43 27.52
N VAL A 489 15.77 -5.31 27.30
CA VAL A 489 16.05 -4.41 26.17
C VAL A 489 17.46 -3.85 26.27
N LYS A 490 17.88 -3.38 27.45
CA LYS A 490 19.23 -2.83 27.64
C LYS A 490 20.33 -3.86 27.36
N PHE A 491 20.08 -5.14 27.66
CA PHE A 491 21.05 -6.23 27.47
C PHE A 491 21.06 -6.74 26.03
N PHE A 492 19.92 -7.17 25.48
CA PHE A 492 19.85 -7.82 24.18
C PHE A 492 19.90 -6.83 23.00
N ILE A 493 19.33 -5.63 23.17
CA ILE A 493 19.17 -4.66 22.07
C ILE A 493 20.24 -3.58 22.17
N ASP A 494 20.25 -2.83 23.27
CA ASP A 494 21.13 -1.66 23.38
C ASP A 494 22.59 -2.06 23.65
N LYS A 495 22.81 -3.31 24.10
CA LYS A 495 24.09 -3.83 24.62
C LYS A 495 24.76 -2.86 25.61
N SER A 496 23.91 -2.16 26.36
CA SER A 496 24.26 -1.08 27.27
C SER A 496 24.57 -1.57 28.68
N ILE A 497 24.11 -2.77 29.01
CA ILE A 497 24.40 -3.50 30.25
C ILE A 497 24.94 -4.88 29.89
N ASP A 498 25.76 -5.45 30.78
CA ASP A 498 26.28 -6.82 30.62
C ASP A 498 25.40 -7.85 31.36
N GLU A 499 25.75 -9.13 31.23
CA GLU A 499 24.95 -10.23 31.80
C GLU A 499 24.89 -10.14 33.33
N LYS A 500 25.95 -9.65 33.98
CA LYS A 500 25.99 -9.47 35.43
C LYS A 500 25.10 -8.33 35.88
N GLU A 501 24.89 -7.33 35.03
CA GLU A 501 23.95 -6.24 35.29
C GLU A 501 22.51 -6.65 35.01
N LEU A 502 22.26 -7.47 33.99
CA LEU A 502 20.92 -8.02 33.72
C LEU A 502 20.41 -8.87 34.90
N LEU A 503 21.26 -9.74 35.47
CA LEU A 503 20.90 -10.61 36.61
C LEU A 503 20.52 -9.89 37.92
N LYS A 504 20.60 -8.55 37.96
CA LYS A 504 20.20 -7.74 39.13
C LYS A 504 18.72 -7.35 39.10
N PHE A 505 18.07 -7.49 37.95
CA PHE A 505 16.65 -7.25 37.71
C PHE A 505 15.91 -8.59 37.72
#